data_AF-A0A6P5RMR4-F1
#
_entry.id   AF-A0A6P5RMR4-F1
#
_cell.length_a   1.000
_cell.length_b   1.000
_cell.length_c   1.000
_cell.angle_alpha   90.00
_cell.angle_beta   90.00
_cell.angle_gamma   90.00
#
_symmetry.space_group_name_H-M   'P 1'
#
loop_
_entity.id
_entity.type
_entity.pdbx_description
1 polymer ?
#
loop_
_entity_poly.entity_id
_entity_poly.type
_entity_poly.pdbx_seq_one_letter_code
_entity_poly.pdbx_strand_id
1 'polypeptide(L)'
;MLGHVRSKALEDFKVRLEESLNKREGFTSSVRTCTQSSMLEFDEGCADAAVQQANWDSSRVRKKLQRDIDAYASSVCSAKLSKLNGNYEKQLSASLTGPVKTLLETGGKDTWASIRKLLNHETEVAISEFSTVVADFELDKATIAQMLQHLRDYSRNVVEKKAREEATKIMIHMKDR
;
A
#
# COMPACT_ATOMS: atom_id res chain seq x y z
N MET A 1 15.24 -26.35 -22.38
CA MET A 1 13.81 -26.62 -22.15
C MET A 1 13.32 -26.11 -20.79
N LEU A 2 13.89 -26.54 -19.65
CA LEU A 2 13.48 -26.09 -18.31
C LEU A 2 13.49 -24.57 -18.09
N GLY A 3 14.45 -23.85 -18.71
CA GLY A 3 14.47 -22.39 -18.67
C GLY A 3 13.22 -21.75 -19.27
N HIS A 4 12.68 -22.33 -20.35
CA HIS A 4 11.46 -21.87 -21.00
C HIS A 4 10.23 -22.15 -20.13
N VAL A 5 10.10 -23.38 -19.60
CA VAL A 5 9.00 -23.76 -18.68
C VAL A 5 8.96 -22.82 -17.48
N ARG A 6 10.12 -22.55 -16.87
CA ARG A 6 10.25 -21.61 -15.76
C ARG A 6 9.83 -20.19 -16.13
N SER A 7 10.32 -19.67 -17.25
CA SER A 7 9.98 -18.31 -17.69
C SER A 7 8.49 -18.17 -17.99
N LYS A 8 7.88 -19.19 -18.61
CA LYS A 8 6.44 -19.25 -18.86
C LYS A 8 5.64 -19.25 -17.55
N ALA A 9 5.94 -20.15 -16.62
CA ALA A 9 5.24 -20.23 -15.33
C ALA A 9 5.33 -18.93 -14.51
N LEU A 10 6.47 -18.23 -14.60
CA LEU A 10 6.64 -16.92 -13.97
C LEU A 10 5.84 -15.83 -14.67
N GLU A 11 5.72 -15.85 -15.99
CA GLU A 11 4.90 -14.86 -16.71
C GLU A 11 3.41 -15.08 -16.45
N ASP A 12 2.97 -16.34 -16.49
CA ASP A 12 1.60 -16.75 -16.15
C ASP A 12 1.25 -16.40 -14.69
N PHE A 13 2.24 -16.44 -13.78
CA PHE A 13 2.07 -15.93 -12.40
C PHE A 13 1.71 -14.44 -12.39
N LYS A 14 2.49 -13.61 -13.10
CA LYS A 14 2.31 -12.15 -13.11
C LYS A 14 0.95 -11.76 -13.69
N VAL A 15 0.58 -12.36 -14.82
CA VAL A 15 -0.70 -12.10 -15.49
C VAL A 15 -1.86 -12.46 -14.58
N ARG A 16 -1.87 -13.68 -14.01
CA ARG A 16 -2.94 -14.10 -13.09
C ARG A 16 -3.02 -13.25 -11.84
N LEU A 17 -1.88 -12.88 -11.28
CA LEU A 17 -1.83 -12.01 -10.10
C LEU A 17 -2.44 -10.65 -10.42
N GLU A 18 -2.08 -10.03 -11.55
CA GLU A 18 -2.66 -8.77 -11.99
C GLU A 18 -4.18 -8.86 -12.18
N GLU A 19 -4.67 -9.90 -12.86
CA GLU A 19 -6.10 -10.13 -13.09
C GLU A 19 -6.88 -10.34 -11.79
N SER A 20 -6.38 -11.16 -10.88
CA SER A 20 -6.99 -11.45 -9.58
C SER A 20 -7.08 -10.17 -8.71
N LEU A 21 -6.02 -9.37 -8.71
CA LEU A 21 -6.00 -8.09 -7.99
C LEU A 21 -6.96 -7.05 -8.59
N ASN A 22 -7.20 -7.09 -9.89
CA ASN A 22 -8.19 -6.22 -10.55
C ASN A 22 -9.64 -6.60 -10.19
N LYS A 23 -9.89 -7.86 -9.80
CA LYS A 23 -11.20 -8.34 -9.31
C LYS A 23 -11.48 -8.00 -7.85
N ARG A 24 -10.58 -7.25 -7.18
CA ARG A 24 -10.59 -6.95 -5.74
C ARG A 24 -10.59 -8.20 -4.86
N GLU A 25 -9.97 -9.28 -5.32
CA GLU A 25 -9.64 -10.40 -4.45
C GLU A 25 -8.59 -9.95 -3.43
N GLY A 26 -8.59 -10.57 -2.24
CA GLY A 26 -7.61 -10.28 -1.20
C GLY A 26 -6.19 -10.55 -1.69
N PHE A 27 -5.26 -9.64 -1.43
CA PHE A 27 -3.87 -9.69 -1.87
C PHE A 27 -3.21 -11.01 -1.51
N THR A 28 -3.31 -11.43 -0.24
CA THR A 28 -2.67 -12.67 0.21
C THR A 28 -3.30 -13.90 -0.42
N SER A 29 -4.62 -13.94 -0.55
CA SER A 29 -5.30 -15.04 -1.27
C SER A 29 -4.91 -15.10 -2.75
N SER A 30 -4.79 -13.95 -3.39
CA SER A 30 -4.40 -13.82 -4.81
C SER A 30 -3.00 -14.36 -5.03
N VAL A 31 -2.03 -13.90 -4.23
CA VAL A 31 -0.63 -14.35 -4.31
C VAL A 31 -0.55 -15.85 -4.06
N ARG A 32 -1.18 -16.37 -3.00
CA ARG A 32 -1.15 -17.80 -2.66
C ARG A 32 -1.67 -18.66 -3.80
N THR A 33 -2.83 -18.30 -4.36
CA THR A 33 -3.47 -19.05 -5.44
C THR A 33 -2.62 -19.01 -6.71
N CYS A 34 -2.14 -17.83 -7.10
CA CYS A 34 -1.29 -17.68 -8.28
C CYS A 34 0.03 -18.44 -8.14
N THR A 35 0.66 -18.41 -6.95
CA THR A 35 1.87 -19.19 -6.67
C THR A 35 1.61 -20.68 -6.80
N GLN A 36 0.54 -21.19 -6.19
CA GLN A 36 0.19 -22.62 -6.28
C GLN A 36 0.00 -23.07 -7.73
N SER A 37 -0.77 -22.32 -8.51
CA SER A 37 -1.03 -22.66 -9.91
C SER A 37 0.24 -22.59 -10.77
N SER A 38 1.09 -21.57 -10.59
CA SER A 38 2.35 -21.47 -11.34
C SER A 38 3.35 -22.56 -10.97
N MET A 39 3.38 -22.99 -9.71
CA MET A 39 4.23 -24.09 -9.29
C MET A 39 3.74 -25.43 -9.85
N LEU A 40 2.41 -25.63 -9.92
CA LEU A 40 1.82 -26.81 -10.55
C LEU A 40 2.12 -26.87 -12.06
N GLU A 41 1.90 -25.78 -12.80
CA GLU A 41 2.21 -25.70 -14.24
C GLU A 41 3.69 -25.93 -14.53
N PHE A 42 4.56 -25.47 -13.64
CA PHE A 42 5.99 -25.76 -13.73
C PHE A 42 6.28 -27.24 -13.53
N ASP A 43 5.70 -27.86 -12.50
CA ASP A 43 5.91 -29.27 -12.17
C ASP A 43 5.37 -30.18 -13.30
N GLU A 44 4.20 -29.88 -13.86
CA GLU A 44 3.60 -30.56 -15.02
C GLU A 44 4.47 -30.39 -16.28
N GLY A 45 4.85 -29.15 -16.62
CA GLY A 45 5.70 -28.88 -17.77
C GLY A 45 7.10 -29.50 -17.66
N CYS A 46 7.60 -29.74 -16.44
CA CYS A 46 8.83 -30.50 -16.20
C CYS A 46 8.62 -32.00 -16.43
N ALA A 47 7.49 -32.57 -16.02
CA ALA A 47 7.18 -33.99 -16.22
C ALA A 47 7.09 -34.32 -17.73
N ASP A 48 6.39 -33.49 -18.50
CA ASP A 48 6.26 -33.65 -19.96
C ASP A 48 7.62 -33.57 -20.67
N ALA A 49 8.50 -32.67 -20.18
CA ALA A 49 9.86 -32.49 -20.68
C ALA A 49 10.80 -33.66 -20.33
N ALA A 50 10.65 -34.22 -19.12
CA ALA A 50 11.51 -35.30 -18.60
C ALA A 50 11.30 -36.63 -19.33
N VAL A 51 10.09 -36.87 -19.86
CA VAL A 51 9.81 -38.01 -20.75
C VAL A 51 10.69 -37.97 -22.02
N GLN A 52 11.19 -36.79 -22.42
CA GLN A 52 12.00 -36.62 -23.64
C GLN A 52 13.52 -36.50 -23.43
N GLN A 53 14.03 -36.25 -22.21
CA GLN A 53 15.48 -36.08 -21.98
C GLN A 53 15.94 -36.53 -20.57
N ALA A 54 17.18 -37.09 -20.51
CA ALA A 54 17.78 -37.66 -19.31
C ALA A 54 18.03 -36.67 -18.15
N ASN A 55 17.59 -37.07 -16.94
CA ASN A 55 18.03 -36.68 -15.59
C ASN A 55 18.43 -35.20 -15.35
N TRP A 56 17.50 -34.27 -15.56
CA TRP A 56 17.70 -32.86 -15.24
C TRP A 56 17.30 -32.53 -13.79
N ASP A 57 18.10 -31.71 -13.08
CA ASP A 57 17.79 -31.22 -11.74
C ASP A 57 16.71 -30.11 -11.77
N SER A 58 15.45 -30.52 -11.96
CA SER A 58 14.27 -29.64 -11.90
C SER A 58 14.11 -28.97 -10.53
N SER A 59 14.63 -29.58 -9.47
CA SER A 59 14.51 -29.07 -8.10
C SER A 59 15.18 -27.71 -7.93
N ARG A 60 16.37 -27.50 -8.53
CA ARG A 60 17.08 -26.23 -8.49
C ARG A 60 16.33 -25.14 -9.27
N VAL A 61 15.76 -25.51 -10.42
CA VAL A 61 14.99 -24.59 -11.27
C VAL A 61 13.67 -24.20 -10.59
N ARG A 62 13.00 -25.14 -9.93
CA ARG A 62 11.80 -24.94 -9.11
C ARG A 62 12.04 -23.98 -7.94
N LYS A 63 13.13 -24.19 -7.19
CA LYS A 63 13.53 -23.26 -6.11
C LYS A 63 13.84 -21.86 -6.63
N LYS A 64 14.37 -21.75 -7.85
CA LYS A 64 14.60 -20.45 -8.49
C LYS A 64 13.28 -19.79 -8.90
N LEU A 65 12.33 -20.55 -9.44
CA LEU A 65 10.99 -20.05 -9.74
C LEU A 65 10.31 -19.49 -8.49
N GLN A 66 10.31 -20.25 -7.39
CA GLN A 66 9.73 -19.80 -6.12
C GLN A 66 10.33 -18.46 -5.66
N ARG A 67 11.67 -18.33 -5.66
CA ARG A 67 12.33 -17.08 -5.27
C ARG A 67 11.98 -15.91 -6.18
N ASP A 68 11.86 -16.13 -7.49
CA ASP A 68 11.50 -15.08 -8.45
C ASP A 68 10.02 -14.66 -8.26
N ILE A 69 9.13 -15.61 -7.96
CA ILE A 69 7.72 -15.37 -7.58
C ILE A 69 7.65 -14.55 -6.29
N ASP A 70 8.36 -14.97 -5.24
CA ASP A 70 8.38 -14.28 -3.94
C ASP A 70 8.90 -12.85 -4.07
N ALA A 71 9.97 -12.66 -4.85
CA ALA A 71 10.52 -11.34 -5.13
C ALA A 71 9.54 -10.44 -5.89
N TYR A 72 8.84 -10.98 -6.89
CA TYR A 72 7.81 -10.23 -7.62
C TYR A 72 6.63 -9.88 -6.71
N ALA A 73 6.11 -10.84 -5.94
CA ALA A 73 5.02 -10.61 -5.01
C ALA A 73 5.37 -9.54 -3.96
N SER A 74 6.60 -9.57 -3.43
CA SER A 74 7.10 -8.54 -2.50
C SER A 74 7.16 -7.14 -3.14
N SER A 75 7.60 -7.05 -4.40
CA SER A 75 7.60 -5.80 -5.17
C SER A 75 6.19 -5.24 -5.37
N VAL A 76 5.25 -6.09 -5.79
CA VAL A 76 3.83 -5.71 -5.97
C VAL A 76 3.20 -5.29 -4.63
N CYS A 77 3.49 -6.02 -3.55
CA CYS A 77 3.04 -5.68 -2.20
C CYS A 77 3.50 -4.27 -1.80
N SER A 78 4.80 -4.00 -1.94
CA SER A 78 5.41 -2.70 -1.63
C SER A 78 4.78 -1.56 -2.45
N ALA A 79 4.59 -1.77 -3.75
CA ALA A 79 3.96 -0.78 -4.64
C ALA A 79 2.50 -0.50 -4.24
N LYS A 80 1.73 -1.54 -3.90
CA LYS A 80 0.34 -1.39 -3.44
C LYS A 80 0.25 -0.65 -2.11
N LEU A 81 1.08 -1.02 -1.14
CA LEU A 81 1.12 -0.36 0.17
C LEU A 81 1.50 1.12 0.04
N SER A 82 2.48 1.43 -0.81
CA SER A 82 2.86 2.82 -1.11
C SER A 82 1.69 3.62 -1.72
N LYS A 83 1.01 3.04 -2.72
CA LYS A 83 -0.18 3.64 -3.32
C LYS A 83 -1.31 3.84 -2.31
N LEU A 84 -1.54 2.84 -1.45
CA LEU A 84 -2.55 2.90 -0.39
C LEU A 84 -2.25 4.05 0.58
N ASN A 85 -1.02 4.13 1.09
CA ASN A 85 -0.59 5.20 1.99
C ASN A 85 -0.82 6.58 1.37
N GLY A 86 -0.39 6.77 0.12
CA GLY A 86 -0.58 8.02 -0.61
C GLY A 86 -2.05 8.40 -0.84
N ASN A 87 -2.96 7.43 -0.95
CA ASN A 87 -4.39 7.71 -1.04
C ASN A 87 -4.95 8.24 0.28
N TYR A 88 -4.58 7.63 1.41
CA TYR A 88 -5.03 8.08 2.73
C TYR A 88 -4.40 9.41 3.16
N GLU A 89 -3.15 9.66 2.78
CA GLU A 89 -2.54 10.99 2.91
C GLU A 89 -3.35 12.05 2.16
N LYS A 90 -3.75 11.78 0.91
CA LYS A 90 -4.59 12.70 0.13
C LYS A 90 -5.96 12.92 0.77
N GLN A 91 -6.59 11.86 1.27
CA GLN A 91 -7.88 11.94 1.99
C GLN A 91 -7.77 12.80 3.26
N LEU A 92 -6.73 12.58 4.07
CA LEU A 92 -6.46 13.39 5.27
C LEU A 92 -6.20 14.84 4.91
N SER A 93 -5.39 15.09 3.88
CA SER A 93 -5.11 16.45 3.41
C SER A 93 -6.39 17.17 2.97
N ALA A 94 -7.26 16.49 2.21
CA ALA A 94 -8.51 17.04 1.73
C ALA A 94 -9.52 17.34 2.86
N SER A 95 -9.68 16.41 3.81
CA SER A 95 -10.60 16.55 4.94
C SER A 95 -10.16 17.61 5.96
N LEU A 96 -8.84 17.81 6.13
CA LEU A 96 -8.32 18.76 7.12
C LEU A 96 -8.11 20.17 6.56
N THR A 97 -7.54 20.31 5.35
CA THR A 97 -7.04 21.61 4.87
C THR A 97 -8.12 22.69 4.80
N GLY A 98 -9.27 22.36 4.22
CA GLY A 98 -10.39 23.30 4.07
C GLY A 98 -10.98 23.74 5.41
N PRO A 99 -11.48 22.79 6.23
CA PRO A 99 -12.06 23.13 7.53
C PRO A 99 -11.10 23.81 8.49
N VAL A 100 -9.82 23.41 8.54
CA VAL A 100 -8.81 24.09 9.36
C VAL A 100 -8.64 25.54 8.92
N LYS A 101 -8.57 25.79 7.60
CA LYS A 101 -8.50 27.15 7.06
C LYS A 101 -9.70 27.99 7.54
N THR A 102 -10.91 27.48 7.37
CA THR A 102 -12.14 28.19 7.77
C THR A 102 -12.17 28.49 9.26
N LEU A 103 -11.73 27.55 10.11
CA LEU A 103 -11.64 27.76 11.56
C LEU A 103 -10.63 28.85 11.94
N LEU A 104 -9.49 28.90 11.24
CA LEU A 104 -8.46 29.92 11.46
C LEU A 104 -8.91 31.29 10.96
N GLU A 105 -9.59 31.38 9.82
CA GLU A 105 -10.12 32.63 9.26
C GLU A 105 -11.27 33.21 10.08
N THR A 106 -12.17 32.35 10.58
CA THR A 106 -13.31 32.79 11.38
C THR A 106 -12.83 33.46 12.67
N GLY A 107 -11.84 32.85 13.33
CA GLY A 107 -11.29 33.34 14.59
C GLY A 107 -12.28 33.22 15.74
N GLY A 108 -11.89 32.56 16.82
CA GLY A 108 -12.75 32.36 17.98
C GLY A 108 -11.96 31.88 19.17
N LYS A 109 -12.53 32.05 20.37
CA LYS A 109 -11.91 31.59 21.62
C LYS A 109 -11.70 30.06 21.62
N ASP A 110 -12.52 29.33 20.87
CA ASP A 110 -12.54 27.88 20.76
C ASP A 110 -11.88 27.33 19.48
N THR A 111 -11.36 28.17 18.57
CA THR A 111 -10.76 27.75 17.29
C THR A 111 -9.80 26.57 17.44
N TRP A 112 -8.85 26.66 18.37
CA TRP A 112 -7.87 25.59 18.59
C TRP A 112 -8.47 24.30 19.15
N ALA A 113 -9.51 24.41 19.98
CA ALA A 113 -10.22 23.24 20.49
C ALA A 113 -10.97 22.52 19.35
N SER A 114 -11.62 23.29 18.48
CA SER A 114 -12.30 22.78 17.29
C SER A 114 -11.35 22.12 16.29
N ILE A 115 -10.17 22.72 16.04
CA ILE A 115 -9.12 22.12 15.21
C ILE A 115 -8.63 20.78 15.78
N ARG A 116 -8.38 20.70 17.10
CA ARG A 116 -7.95 19.43 17.73
C ARG A 116 -9.03 18.35 17.63
N LYS A 117 -10.30 18.72 17.82
CA LYS A 117 -11.43 17.79 17.69
C LYS A 117 -11.53 17.25 16.26
N LEU A 118 -11.44 18.13 15.26
CA LEU A 118 -11.43 17.76 13.85
C LEU A 118 -10.25 16.84 13.52
N LEU A 119 -9.02 17.24 13.88
CA LEU A 119 -7.81 16.45 13.65
C LEU A 119 -7.96 15.04 14.19
N ASN A 120 -8.37 14.90 15.45
CA ASN A 120 -8.54 13.59 16.09
C ASN A 120 -9.61 12.76 15.36
N HIS A 121 -10.74 13.36 14.99
CA HIS A 121 -11.81 12.65 14.32
C HIS A 121 -11.39 12.12 12.95
N GLU A 122 -10.91 12.98 12.06
CA GLU A 122 -10.53 12.60 10.69
C GLU A 122 -9.37 11.60 10.69
N THR A 123 -8.43 11.75 11.64
CA THR A 123 -7.29 10.83 11.77
C THR A 123 -7.74 9.45 12.20
N GLU A 124 -8.62 9.33 13.20
CA GLU A 124 -9.10 8.02 13.68
C GLU A 124 -10.02 7.33 12.66
N VAL A 125 -10.80 8.09 11.89
CA VAL A 125 -11.57 7.55 10.75
C VAL A 125 -10.61 6.95 9.71
N ALA A 126 -9.63 7.73 9.25
CA ALA A 126 -8.65 7.25 8.26
C ALA A 126 -7.84 6.05 8.76
N ILE A 127 -7.46 6.03 10.04
CA ILE A 127 -6.72 4.91 10.66
C ILE A 127 -7.58 3.64 10.72
N SER A 128 -8.85 3.77 11.09
CA SER A 128 -9.77 2.63 11.17
C SER A 128 -9.97 2.02 9.79
N GLU A 129 -10.25 2.85 8.79
CA GLU A 129 -10.39 2.41 7.39
C GLU A 129 -9.09 1.78 6.87
N PHE A 130 -7.95 2.45 7.03
CA PHE A 130 -6.64 1.94 6.61
C PHE A 130 -6.32 0.59 7.27
N SER A 131 -6.59 0.46 8.57
CA SER A 131 -6.32 -0.78 9.32
C SER A 131 -7.14 -1.96 8.79
N THR A 132 -8.36 -1.73 8.32
CA THR A 132 -9.19 -2.81 7.74
C THR A 132 -8.64 -3.27 6.39
N VAL A 133 -8.19 -2.33 5.55
CA VAL A 133 -7.61 -2.65 4.23
C VAL A 133 -6.24 -3.30 4.36
N VAL A 134 -5.39 -2.84 5.28
CA VAL A 134 -4.01 -3.37 5.43
C VAL A 134 -3.97 -4.77 6.05
N ALA A 135 -5.03 -5.19 6.76
CA ALA A 135 -5.10 -6.51 7.38
C ALA A 135 -4.99 -7.67 6.37
N ASP A 136 -5.44 -7.44 5.13
CA ASP A 136 -5.37 -8.41 4.03
C ASP A 136 -3.94 -8.67 3.51
N PHE A 137 -2.97 -7.82 3.87
CA PHE A 137 -1.57 -7.95 3.46
C PHE A 137 -0.74 -8.85 4.39
N GLU A 138 -1.31 -9.36 5.49
CA GLU A 138 -0.64 -10.24 6.47
C GLU A 138 0.72 -9.70 6.96
N LEU A 139 0.85 -8.37 7.08
CA LEU A 139 2.07 -7.71 7.55
C LEU A 139 2.30 -7.97 9.04
N ASP A 140 3.57 -7.90 9.47
CA ASP A 140 3.88 -7.97 10.89
C ASP A 140 3.32 -6.75 11.65
N LYS A 141 3.05 -6.95 12.93
CA LYS A 141 2.43 -5.93 13.79
C LYS A 141 3.25 -4.64 13.88
N ALA A 142 4.59 -4.72 13.80
CA ALA A 142 5.43 -3.55 13.89
C ALA A 142 5.36 -2.71 12.61
N THR A 143 5.35 -3.35 11.44
CA THR A 143 5.13 -2.66 10.15
C THR A 143 3.77 -1.98 10.12
N ILE A 144 2.70 -2.66 10.53
CA ILE A 144 1.36 -2.06 10.60
C ILE A 144 1.38 -0.84 11.53
N ALA A 145 1.97 -0.97 12.73
CA ALA A 145 2.06 0.13 13.67
C ALA A 145 2.82 1.34 13.10
N GLN A 146 3.91 1.12 12.35
CA GLN A 146 4.65 2.19 11.67
C GLN A 146 3.80 2.92 10.62
N MET A 147 3.03 2.19 9.81
CA MET A 147 2.14 2.79 8.82
C MET A 147 1.03 3.62 9.47
N LEU A 148 0.42 3.11 10.54
CA LEU A 148 -0.59 3.86 11.30
C LEU A 148 0.00 5.11 11.95
N GLN A 149 1.22 5.02 12.48
CA GLN A 149 1.91 6.15 13.06
C GLN A 149 2.24 7.22 12.00
N HIS A 150 2.66 6.79 10.81
CA HIS A 150 2.89 7.69 9.67
C HIS A 150 1.64 8.54 9.36
N LEU A 151 0.44 7.94 9.31
CA LEU A 151 -0.80 8.68 9.07
C LEU A 151 -1.14 9.68 10.19
N ARG A 152 -0.84 9.34 11.45
CA ARG A 152 -0.98 10.28 12.59
C ARG A 152 -0.04 11.46 12.47
N ASP A 153 1.20 11.23 12.04
CA ASP A 153 2.18 12.30 11.91
C ASP A 153 1.90 13.17 10.68
N TYR A 154 1.46 12.55 9.58
CA TYR A 154 1.03 13.25 8.38
C TYR A 154 -0.14 14.21 8.65
N SER A 155 -1.20 13.73 9.32
CA SER A 155 -2.37 14.56 9.66
C SER A 155 -2.01 15.76 10.54
N ARG A 156 -1.12 15.57 11.54
CA ARG A 156 -0.58 16.67 12.35
C ARG A 156 0.18 17.68 11.50
N ASN A 157 1.03 17.21 10.59
CA ASN A 157 1.80 18.07 9.69
C ASN A 157 0.89 18.91 8.79
N VAL A 158 -0.18 18.34 8.25
CA VAL A 158 -1.18 19.08 7.45
C VAL A 158 -1.74 20.26 8.23
N VAL A 159 -2.20 20.03 9.47
CA VAL A 159 -2.75 21.09 10.33
C VAL A 159 -1.70 22.15 10.64
N GLU A 160 -0.49 21.72 11.01
CA GLU A 160 0.61 22.62 11.36
C GLU A 160 1.01 23.50 10.18
N LYS A 161 1.23 22.90 9.00
CA LYS A 161 1.53 23.62 7.77
C LYS A 161 0.44 24.62 7.47
N LYS A 162 -0.82 24.23 7.62
CA LYS A 162 -1.94 25.13 7.34
C LYS A 162 -1.98 26.32 8.31
N ALA A 163 -1.76 26.08 9.60
CA ALA A 163 -1.66 27.13 10.59
C ALA A 163 -0.53 28.13 10.29
N ARG A 164 0.66 27.64 9.88
CA ARG A 164 1.79 28.51 9.49
C ARG A 164 1.50 29.35 8.24
N GLU A 165 0.85 28.75 7.24
CA GLU A 165 0.43 29.46 6.02
C GLU A 165 -0.51 30.64 6.35
N GLU A 166 -1.55 30.41 7.14
CA GLU A 166 -2.53 31.46 7.47
C GLU A 166 -1.92 32.54 8.38
N ALA A 167 -1.05 32.17 9.33
CA ALA A 167 -0.32 33.13 10.15
C ALA A 167 0.56 34.08 9.29
N THR A 168 1.21 33.54 8.26
CA THR A 168 2.05 34.34 7.35
C THR A 168 1.23 35.35 6.55
N LYS A 169 0.03 34.97 6.09
CA LYS A 169 -0.87 35.87 5.36
C LYS A 169 -1.33 37.04 6.23
N ILE A 170 -1.72 36.77 7.48
CA ILE A 170 -2.14 37.81 8.43
C ILE A 170 -0.99 38.80 8.67
N MET A 171 0.24 38.31 8.84
CA MET A 171 1.42 39.16 9.06
C MET A 171 1.67 40.13 7.89
N ILE A 172 1.41 39.73 6.65
CA ILE A 172 1.52 40.61 5.48
C ILE A 172 0.48 41.73 5.56
N HIS A 173 -0.78 41.39 5.81
CA HIS A 173 -1.87 42.37 5.95
C HIS A 173 -1.68 43.34 7.13
N MET A 174 -0.92 42.95 8.16
CA MET A 174 -0.58 43.83 9.27
C MET A 174 0.53 44.84 8.96
N LYS A 175 1.40 44.58 7.98
CA LYS A 175 2.48 45.49 7.56
C LYS A 175 2.02 46.61 6.62
N ASP A 176 0.89 46.41 5.96
CA ASP A 176 0.28 47.41 5.05
C ASP A 176 -0.62 48.44 5.79
N ARG A 177 -0.71 48.37 7.13
CA ARG A 177 -1.47 49.32 7.98
C ARG A 177 -0.52 50.22 8.76
#